data_AF-A0A1I6Q701-F1
#
_entry.id   AF-A0A1I6Q701-F1
#
_cell.length_a   1.000
_cell.length_b   1.000
_cell.length_c   1.000
_cell.angle_alpha   90.00
_cell.angle_beta   90.00
_cell.angle_gamma   90.00
#
_symmetry.space_group_name_H-M   'P 1'
#
loop_
_entity.id
_entity.type
_entity.pdbx_description
1 polymer ?
#
loop_
_entity_poly.entity_id
_entity_poly.type
_entity_poly.pdbx_seq_one_letter_code
_entity_poly.pdbx_strand_id
1 'polypeptide(L)'
;MGWFTIFNKRKTGDVPPQPIQMSATENNAYVRLNGASVHDNQGLFQIYSYLQQDFEAKGYNDALISPDEGYRNDNTRLIKYDLEILIHQVKTYQDSLMKDMEFHIHSRSRAGLIDLVDELRIKQTDLLAQMEKVQEFEQSLQQDTGLCERAILAYKRGFMKGLASITQAHLLRKNY
;
A
#
# COMPACT_ATOMS: atom_id res chain seq x y z
N MET A 1 -33.62 -64.96 -13.16
CA MET A 1 -32.76 -64.04 -13.94
C MET A 1 -33.67 -63.12 -14.76
N GLY A 2 -33.54 -61.80 -14.59
CA GLY A 2 -34.13 -60.72 -15.43
C GLY A 2 -35.62 -60.43 -15.19
N TRP A 3 -36.02 -59.36 -14.46
CA TRP A 3 -36.07 -57.92 -14.83
C TRP A 3 -37.30 -57.56 -15.66
N PHE A 4 -38.18 -56.69 -15.11
CA PHE A 4 -38.58 -55.39 -15.69
C PHE A 4 -39.66 -54.67 -14.84
N THR A 5 -39.32 -53.42 -14.46
CA THR A 5 -40.16 -52.20 -14.27
C THR A 5 -41.42 -52.18 -13.41
N ILE A 6 -41.57 -51.12 -12.58
CA ILE A 6 -42.52 -49.99 -12.79
C ILE A 6 -42.35 -48.91 -11.69
N PHE A 7 -42.43 -47.65 -12.11
CA PHE A 7 -42.51 -46.40 -11.35
C PHE A 7 -43.66 -46.37 -10.33
N ASN A 8 -43.48 -45.67 -9.21
CA ASN A 8 -44.58 -44.88 -8.65
C ASN A 8 -44.13 -43.68 -7.80
N LYS A 9 -44.84 -42.58 -8.03
CA LYS A 9 -44.67 -41.22 -7.51
C LYS A 9 -45.57 -41.04 -6.28
N ARG A 10 -45.04 -40.59 -5.13
CA ARG A 10 -45.81 -39.92 -4.06
C ARG A 10 -44.95 -38.84 -3.37
N LYS A 11 -45.42 -37.58 -3.41
CA LYS A 11 -45.20 -36.56 -2.36
C LYS A 11 -46.23 -36.86 -1.23
N THR A 12 -46.04 -36.60 0.07
CA THR A 12 -45.82 -35.30 0.79
C THR A 12 -45.59 -35.53 2.30
N GLY A 13 -44.85 -34.62 2.97
CA GLY A 13 -44.87 -34.27 4.42
C GLY A 13 -43.79 -34.94 5.29
N ASP A 14 -43.04 -34.32 6.23
CA ASP A 14 -42.98 -32.95 6.80
C ASP A 14 -41.63 -32.77 7.54
N VAL A 15 -40.91 -31.65 7.32
CA VAL A 15 -39.89 -31.08 8.24
C VAL A 15 -39.96 -29.54 8.08
N PRO A 16 -39.98 -28.74 9.16
CA PRO A 16 -40.47 -27.34 9.13
C PRO A 16 -39.48 -26.33 8.51
N PRO A 17 -39.98 -25.19 8.01
CA PRO A 17 -39.14 -24.12 7.45
C PRO A 17 -38.53 -23.25 8.55
N GLN A 18 -37.20 -23.07 8.51
CA GLN A 18 -36.54 -22.03 9.31
C GLN A 18 -36.69 -20.66 8.63
N PRO A 19 -36.88 -19.56 9.40
CA PRO A 19 -37.11 -18.24 8.84
C PRO A 19 -35.83 -17.66 8.23
N ILE A 20 -35.92 -17.33 6.94
CA ILE A 20 -34.92 -16.57 6.20
C ILE A 20 -34.99 -15.12 6.69
N GLN A 21 -33.95 -14.66 7.39
CA GLN A 21 -33.77 -13.24 7.69
C GLN A 21 -33.36 -12.52 6.40
N MET A 22 -34.25 -11.66 5.90
CA MET A 22 -33.93 -10.68 4.85
C MET A 22 -33.12 -9.54 5.46
N SER A 23 -31.84 -9.44 5.12
CA SER A 23 -31.07 -8.19 5.21
C SER A 23 -30.92 -7.62 3.80
N ALA A 24 -31.59 -6.49 3.56
CA ALA A 24 -31.53 -5.76 2.30
C ALA A 24 -30.27 -4.89 2.21
N THR A 25 -29.73 -4.80 0.98
CA THR A 25 -28.83 -3.77 0.41
C THR A 25 -27.43 -3.67 1.05
N GLU A 26 -26.33 -3.71 0.30
CA GLU A 26 -26.06 -3.00 -0.96
C GLU A 26 -25.27 -3.84 -1.98
N ASN A 27 -25.65 -3.69 -3.25
CA ASN A 27 -24.93 -4.20 -4.40
C ASN A 27 -23.68 -3.36 -4.66
N ASN A 28 -22.50 -3.99 -4.70
CA ASN A 28 -21.40 -3.55 -5.54
C ASN A 28 -20.83 -4.76 -6.28
N ALA A 29 -21.60 -5.21 -7.27
CA ALA A 29 -21.11 -6.11 -8.30
C ALA A 29 -20.22 -5.28 -9.24
N TYR A 30 -18.91 -5.29 -8.98
CA TYR A 30 -17.95 -4.83 -9.98
C TYR A 30 -18.02 -5.81 -11.15
N VAL A 31 -18.64 -5.38 -12.24
CA VAL A 31 -18.50 -6.02 -13.54
C VAL A 31 -17.01 -5.94 -13.90
N ARG A 32 -16.30 -7.06 -13.70
CA ARG A 32 -14.90 -7.20 -14.06
C ARG A 32 -14.80 -7.35 -15.57
N LEU A 33 -14.56 -6.23 -16.25
CA LEU A 33 -13.99 -6.25 -17.59
C LEU A 33 -12.55 -6.79 -17.46
N ASN A 34 -12.30 -7.95 -18.08
CA ASN A 34 -10.97 -8.54 -18.19
C ASN A 34 -10.00 -7.50 -18.77
N GLY A 35 -9.04 -7.01 -17.96
CA GLY A 35 -7.96 -6.16 -18.44
C GLY A 35 -7.32 -5.15 -17.46
N ALA A 36 -7.90 -4.90 -16.28
CA ALA A 36 -7.28 -4.04 -15.27
C ALA A 36 -7.19 -4.78 -13.93
N SER A 37 -5.99 -5.25 -13.60
CA SER A 37 -5.69 -5.97 -12.38
C SER A 37 -5.82 -5.07 -11.15
N VAL A 38 -6.22 -5.70 -10.06
CA VAL A 38 -6.24 -5.21 -8.67
C VAL A 38 -4.89 -4.58 -8.31
N HIS A 39 -4.73 -3.26 -8.44
CA HIS A 39 -3.49 -2.54 -8.10
C HIS A 39 -3.70 -1.19 -7.40
N ASP A 40 -4.82 -0.98 -6.70
CA ASP A 40 -5.09 0.30 -6.03
C ASP A 40 -4.09 0.68 -4.91
N ASN A 41 -3.13 -0.21 -4.57
CA ASN A 41 -2.10 0.03 -3.56
C ASN A 41 -0.67 -0.30 -4.02
N GLN A 42 -0.39 -0.39 -5.33
CA GLN A 42 0.94 -0.76 -5.83
C GLN A 42 1.52 0.38 -6.67
N GLY A 43 2.55 1.04 -6.15
CA GLY A 43 3.22 2.15 -6.82
C GLY A 43 3.50 3.33 -5.87
N LEU A 44 3.44 4.54 -6.41
CA LEU A 44 3.78 5.80 -5.73
C LEU A 44 3.09 5.99 -4.36
N PHE A 45 1.85 5.50 -4.21
CA PHE A 45 1.11 5.59 -2.96
C PHE A 45 1.77 4.86 -1.78
N GLN A 46 2.57 3.82 -2.04
CA GLN A 46 3.31 3.13 -0.98
C GLN A 46 4.36 4.06 -0.35
N ILE A 47 5.02 4.90 -1.16
CA ILE A 47 6.01 5.87 -0.70
C ILE A 47 5.31 6.91 0.18
N TYR A 48 4.19 7.46 -0.29
CA TYR A 48 3.41 8.41 0.50
C TYR A 48 2.88 7.81 1.80
N SER A 49 2.36 6.59 1.76
CA SER A 49 1.85 5.90 2.94
C SER A 49 2.95 5.68 3.98
N TYR A 50 4.14 5.30 3.55
CA TYR A 50 5.30 5.18 4.43
C TYR A 50 5.67 6.54 5.07
N LEU A 51 5.77 7.60 4.26
CA LEU A 51 6.14 8.94 4.73
C LEU A 51 5.09 9.63 5.61
N GLN A 52 3.84 9.16 5.55
CA GLN A 52 2.73 9.64 6.38
C GLN A 52 2.64 8.96 7.74
N GLN A 53 3.43 7.91 8.00
CA GLN A 53 3.49 7.26 9.31
C GLN A 53 3.88 8.24 10.41
N ASP A 54 3.41 7.97 11.63
CA ASP A 54 3.72 8.78 12.80
C ASP A 54 5.12 8.45 13.36
N PHE A 55 6.14 8.97 12.67
CA PHE A 55 7.53 8.83 13.10
C PHE A 55 7.80 9.53 14.42
N GLU A 56 7.01 10.55 14.79
CA GLU A 56 7.17 11.24 16.07
C GLU A 56 6.77 10.34 17.24
N ALA A 57 5.61 9.68 17.16
CA ALA A 57 5.23 8.69 18.17
C ALA A 57 6.24 7.54 18.24
N LYS A 58 6.75 7.05 17.09
CA LYS A 58 7.82 6.05 17.05
C LYS A 58 9.06 6.53 17.81
N GLY A 59 9.56 7.72 17.51
CA GLY A 59 10.74 8.30 18.18
C GLY A 59 10.53 8.49 19.68
N TYR A 60 9.33 8.94 20.08
CA TYR A 60 8.99 9.08 21.50
C TYR A 60 9.07 7.75 22.24
N ASN A 61 8.45 6.70 21.71
CA ASN A 61 8.46 5.37 22.32
C ASN A 61 9.87 4.76 22.34
N ASP A 62 10.63 4.92 21.27
CA ASP A 62 12.02 4.46 21.18
C ASP A 62 12.89 5.07 22.28
N ALA A 63 12.75 6.36 22.56
CA ALA A 63 13.51 7.03 23.63
C ALA A 63 13.15 6.48 25.02
N LEU A 64 11.91 6.06 25.25
CA LEU A 64 11.49 5.43 26.51
C LEU A 64 12.11 4.04 26.71
N ILE A 65 12.47 3.35 25.62
CA ILE A 65 13.08 2.02 25.65
C ILE A 65 14.61 2.14 25.76
N SER A 66 15.24 2.94 24.89
CA SER A 66 16.69 3.15 24.85
C SER A 66 17.00 4.64 24.64
N PRO A 67 17.33 5.38 25.72
CA PRO A 67 17.53 6.83 25.67
C PRO A 67 18.94 7.25 25.22
N ASP A 68 19.60 6.48 24.36
CA ASP A 68 20.95 6.77 23.87
C ASP A 68 20.96 7.34 22.43
N GLU A 69 21.95 8.19 22.14
CA GLU A 69 22.05 8.81 20.82
C GLU A 69 22.42 7.83 19.71
N GLY A 70 23.11 6.73 20.04
CA GLY A 70 23.46 5.67 19.09
C GLY A 70 22.21 5.04 18.50
N TYR A 71 21.30 4.60 19.37
CA TYR A 71 20.01 4.03 19.00
C TYR A 71 19.16 4.98 18.16
N ARG A 72 19.11 6.27 18.51
CA ARG A 72 18.44 7.30 17.69
C ARG A 72 19.03 7.40 16.28
N ASN A 73 20.36 7.42 16.19
CA ASN A 73 21.05 7.59 14.91
C ASN A 73 20.90 6.35 14.02
N ASP A 74 20.97 5.15 14.60
CA ASP A 74 20.77 3.90 13.87
C ASP A 74 19.33 3.78 13.35
N ASN A 75 18.34 4.10 14.17
CA ASN A 75 16.94 4.12 13.72
C ASN A 75 16.66 5.19 12.67
N THR A 76 17.34 6.34 12.75
CA THR A 76 17.29 7.36 11.70
C THR A 76 17.80 6.80 10.36
N ARG A 77 18.88 6.00 10.38
CA ARG A 77 19.39 5.33 9.17
C ARG A 77 18.44 4.25 8.68
N LEU A 78 17.85 3.45 9.57
CA LEU A 78 16.87 2.43 9.20
C LEU A 78 15.66 3.04 8.48
N ILE A 79 15.14 4.18 8.96
CA ILE A 79 14.04 4.89 8.26
C ILE A 79 14.44 5.26 6.82
N LYS A 80 15.68 5.70 6.60
CA LYS A 80 16.17 6.01 5.25
C LYS A 80 16.30 4.75 4.39
N TYR A 81 16.88 3.68 4.93
CA TYR A 81 17.04 2.42 4.18
C TYR A 81 15.72 1.77 3.82
N ASP A 82 14.74 1.78 4.73
CA ASP A 82 13.39 1.28 4.46
C ASP A 82 12.74 2.07 3.31
N LEU A 83 12.89 3.39 3.31
CA LEU A 83 12.41 4.25 2.23
C LEU A 83 13.13 3.99 0.91
N GLU A 84 14.45 3.79 0.94
CA GLU A 84 15.27 3.43 -0.23
C GLU A 84 14.79 2.12 -0.86
N ILE A 85 14.60 1.08 -0.04
CA ILE A 85 14.07 -0.22 -0.48
C ILE A 85 12.71 -0.03 -1.16
N LEU A 86 11.83 0.76 -0.54
CA LEU A 86 10.48 0.97 -1.05
C LEU A 86 10.50 1.75 -2.38
N ILE A 87 11.35 2.77 -2.53
CA ILE A 87 11.55 3.48 -3.80
C ILE A 87 12.03 2.52 -4.88
N HIS A 88 13.00 1.65 -4.58
CA HIS A 88 13.49 0.64 -5.53
C HIS A 88 12.40 -0.36 -5.97
N GLN A 89 11.56 -0.80 -5.03
CA GLN A 89 10.43 -1.69 -5.33
C GLN A 89 9.44 -1.03 -6.28
N VAL A 90 9.05 0.22 -5.99
CA VAL A 90 8.11 0.98 -6.83
C VAL A 90 8.69 1.23 -8.22
N LYS A 91 9.96 1.61 -8.32
CA LYS A 91 10.65 1.83 -9.60
C LYS A 91 10.65 0.56 -10.45
N THR A 92 11.05 -0.58 -9.87
CA THR A 92 11.05 -1.87 -10.54
C THR A 92 9.67 -2.27 -11.04
N TYR A 93 8.64 -2.02 -10.24
CA TYR A 93 7.25 -2.27 -10.60
C TYR A 93 6.79 -1.40 -11.79
N GLN A 94 7.06 -0.09 -11.75
CA GLN A 94 6.70 0.82 -12.84
C GLN A 94 7.45 0.50 -14.14
N ASP A 95 8.73 0.12 -14.07
CA ASP A 95 9.51 -0.32 -15.22
C ASP A 95 8.89 -1.57 -15.88
N SER A 96 8.39 -2.51 -15.08
CA SER A 96 7.68 -3.69 -15.58
C SER A 96 6.37 -3.30 -16.27
N LEU A 97 5.57 -2.44 -15.63
CA LEU A 97 4.32 -1.94 -16.21
C LEU A 97 4.54 -1.20 -17.53
N MET A 98 5.62 -0.41 -17.62
CA MET A 98 5.95 0.32 -18.86
C MET A 98 6.21 -0.65 -20.01
N LYS A 99 7.01 -1.70 -19.79
CA LYS A 99 7.30 -2.72 -20.80
C LYS A 99 6.04 -3.44 -21.27
N ASP A 100 5.16 -3.81 -20.34
CA ASP A 100 3.89 -4.47 -20.67
C ASP A 100 2.97 -3.55 -21.49
N MET A 101 2.93 -2.25 -21.13
CA MET A 101 2.16 -1.24 -21.85
C MET A 101 2.69 -0.99 -23.25
N GLU A 102 4.02 -0.90 -23.43
CA GLU A 102 4.65 -0.78 -24.74
C GLU A 102 4.37 -1.98 -25.64
N PHE A 103 4.47 -3.20 -25.09
CA PHE A 103 4.10 -4.42 -25.79
C PHE A 103 2.63 -4.38 -26.25
N HIS A 104 1.74 -3.95 -25.37
CA HIS A 104 0.32 -3.86 -25.67
C HIS A 104 -0.01 -2.80 -26.73
N ILE A 105 0.59 -1.61 -26.65
CA ILE A 105 0.49 -0.56 -27.66
C ILE A 105 0.94 -1.10 -29.02
N HIS A 106 2.11 -1.75 -29.07
CA HIS A 106 2.66 -2.26 -30.33
C HIS A 106 1.75 -3.35 -30.95
N SER A 107 1.30 -4.31 -30.15
CA SER A 107 0.43 -5.39 -30.63
C SER A 107 -0.91 -4.88 -31.14
N ARG A 108 -1.52 -3.90 -30.47
CA ARG A 108 -2.85 -3.36 -30.82
C ARG A 108 -2.78 -2.41 -32.02
N SER A 109 -1.69 -1.66 -32.13
CA SER A 109 -1.40 -0.84 -33.32
C SER A 109 -1.29 -1.71 -34.58
N ARG A 110 -0.60 -2.86 -34.50
CA ARG A 110 -0.52 -3.82 -35.62
C ARG A 110 -1.87 -4.40 -36.00
N ALA A 111 -2.78 -4.55 -35.04
CA ALA A 111 -4.14 -5.02 -35.26
C ALA A 111 -5.10 -3.93 -35.76
N GLY A 112 -4.65 -2.67 -35.92
CA GLY A 112 -5.49 -1.56 -36.37
C GLY A 112 -6.47 -1.04 -35.32
N LEU A 113 -6.28 -1.37 -34.03
CA LEU A 113 -7.16 -0.96 -32.93
C LEU A 113 -6.80 0.45 -32.44
N ILE A 114 -7.05 1.46 -33.27
CA ILE A 114 -6.59 2.85 -33.06
C ILE A 114 -7.08 3.43 -31.73
N ASP A 115 -8.39 3.37 -31.46
CA ASP A 115 -8.96 3.96 -30.23
C ASP A 115 -8.32 3.39 -28.95
N LEU A 116 -8.06 2.07 -28.94
CA LEU A 116 -7.43 1.39 -27.81
C LEU A 116 -5.94 1.75 -27.68
N VAL A 117 -5.26 1.99 -28.80
CA VAL A 117 -3.88 2.48 -28.80
C VAL A 117 -3.84 3.88 -28.19
N ASP A 118 -4.75 4.76 -28.57
CA ASP A 118 -4.82 6.12 -28.03
C ASP A 118 -5.10 6.11 -26.52
N GLU A 119 -6.02 5.26 -26.06
CA GLU A 119 -6.27 5.06 -24.63
C GLU A 119 -5.00 4.60 -23.89
N LEU A 120 -4.27 3.63 -24.45
CA LEU A 120 -3.03 3.14 -23.85
C LEU A 120 -1.92 4.20 -23.85
N ARG A 121 -1.86 5.09 -24.85
CA ARG A 121 -0.90 6.20 -24.90
C ARG A 121 -1.17 7.25 -23.82
N ILE A 122 -2.44 7.52 -23.53
CA ILE A 122 -2.83 8.39 -22.41
C ILE A 122 -2.35 7.76 -21.09
N LYS A 123 -2.66 6.49 -20.85
CA LYS A 123 -2.20 5.75 -19.66
C LYS A 123 -0.68 5.67 -19.55
N GLN A 124 0.03 5.54 -20.67
CA GLN A 124 1.49 5.58 -20.71
C GLN A 124 2.03 6.94 -20.24
N THR A 125 1.36 8.03 -20.64
CA THR A 125 1.73 9.39 -20.21
C THR A 125 1.58 9.55 -18.70
N ASP A 126 0.48 9.05 -18.13
CA ASP A 126 0.27 9.07 -16.67
C ASP A 126 1.35 8.24 -15.94
N LEU A 127 1.70 7.06 -16.47
CA LEU A 127 2.75 6.23 -15.89
C LEU A 127 4.12 6.92 -15.92
N LEU A 128 4.45 7.60 -17.02
CA LEU A 128 5.69 8.40 -17.12
C LEU A 128 5.75 9.50 -16.06
N ALA A 129 4.65 10.23 -15.86
CA ALA A 129 4.58 11.24 -14.81
C ALA A 129 4.76 10.64 -13.40
N GLN A 130 4.20 9.44 -13.16
CA GLN A 130 4.42 8.73 -11.89
C GLN A 130 5.88 8.29 -11.71
N MET A 131 6.56 7.85 -12.78
CA MET A 131 7.98 7.48 -12.74
C MET A 131 8.87 8.69 -12.44
N GLU A 132 8.57 9.85 -13.04
CA GLU A 132 9.25 11.11 -12.73
C GLU A 132 9.11 11.45 -11.23
N LYS A 133 7.92 11.30 -10.66
CA LYS A 133 7.72 11.50 -9.21
C LYS A 133 8.53 10.54 -8.34
N VAL A 134 8.67 9.28 -8.73
CA VAL A 134 9.53 8.34 -7.99
C VAL A 134 10.99 8.77 -8.07
N GLN A 135 11.44 9.29 -9.20
CA GLN A 135 12.78 9.85 -9.35
C GLN A 135 13.00 11.09 -8.48
N GLU A 136 11.99 11.97 -8.35
CA GLU A 136 12.04 13.10 -7.40
C GLU A 136 12.22 12.61 -5.96
N PHE A 137 11.56 11.51 -5.56
CA PHE A 137 11.73 10.92 -4.24
C PHE A 137 13.13 10.36 -4.02
N GLU A 138 13.69 9.67 -5.02
CA GLU A 138 15.06 9.14 -5.00
C GLU A 138 16.08 10.28 -4.80
N GLN A 139 15.92 11.38 -5.54
CA GLN A 139 16.77 12.57 -5.39
C GLN A 139 16.61 13.25 -4.03
N SER A 140 15.37 13.40 -3.55
CA SER A 140 15.08 14.00 -2.23
C SER A 140 15.71 13.18 -1.10
N LEU A 141 15.69 11.85 -1.21
CA LEU A 141 16.33 10.96 -0.25
C LEU A 141 17.86 11.10 -0.25
N GLN A 142 18.48 11.22 -1.43
CA GLN A 142 19.94 11.40 -1.55
C GLN A 142 20.41 12.77 -1.03
N GLN A 143 19.60 13.81 -1.20
CA GLN A 143 19.91 15.17 -0.76
C GLN A 143 19.49 15.46 0.68
N ASP A 144 18.81 14.52 1.35
CA ASP A 144 18.23 14.72 2.68
C ASP A 144 17.25 15.90 2.75
N THR A 145 16.39 16.05 1.75
CA THR A 145 15.43 17.16 1.65
C THR A 145 13.97 16.70 1.54
N GLY A 146 13.04 17.64 1.67
CA GLY A 146 11.63 17.45 1.34
C GLY A 146 10.90 16.50 2.29
N LEU A 147 10.09 15.59 1.73
CA LEU A 147 9.25 14.71 2.54
C LEU A 147 10.05 13.65 3.32
N CYS A 148 11.22 13.24 2.81
CA CYS A 148 12.13 12.34 3.53
C CYS A 148 12.68 13.04 4.79
N GLU A 149 13.16 14.28 4.64
CA GLU A 149 13.63 15.09 5.76
C GLU A 149 12.56 15.24 6.84
N ARG A 150 11.31 15.50 6.43
CA ARG A 150 10.17 15.59 7.35
C ARG A 150 10.04 14.37 8.26
N ALA A 151 10.12 13.16 7.69
CA ALA A 151 10.02 11.91 8.46
C ALA A 151 11.15 11.78 9.48
N ILE A 152 12.38 12.09 9.07
CA ILE A 152 13.56 12.06 9.96
C ILE A 152 13.46 13.11 11.07
N LEU A 153 13.02 14.33 10.76
CA LEU A 153 12.84 15.39 11.75
C LEU A 153 11.73 15.06 12.75
N ALA A 154 10.62 14.48 12.28
CA ALA A 154 9.53 14.01 13.14
C ALA A 154 10.03 12.95 14.12
N TYR A 155 10.80 11.96 13.63
CA TYR A 155 11.44 10.94 14.48
C TYR A 155 12.33 11.55 15.56
N LYS A 156 13.29 12.40 15.15
CA LYS A 156 14.21 13.06 16.07
C LYS A 156 13.48 13.91 17.12
N ARG A 157 12.45 14.65 16.71
CA ARG A 157 11.61 15.45 17.62
C ARG A 157 10.91 14.57 18.65
N GLY A 158 10.30 13.46 18.21
CA GLY A 158 9.68 12.48 19.09
C GLY A 158 10.65 11.94 20.12
N PHE A 159 11.84 11.56 19.67
CA PHE A 159 12.91 11.05 20.54
C PHE A 159 13.31 12.08 21.61
N MET A 160 13.50 13.34 21.24
CA MET A 160 13.79 14.42 22.20
C MET A 160 12.67 14.62 23.22
N LYS A 161 11.41 14.50 22.81
CA LYS A 161 10.26 14.55 23.74
C LYS A 161 10.29 13.39 24.74
N GLY A 162 10.67 12.19 24.31
CA GLY A 162 10.82 11.04 25.21
C GLY A 162 11.97 11.23 26.21
N LEU A 163 13.11 11.76 25.79
CA LEU A 163 14.20 12.10 26.72
C LEU A 163 13.78 13.16 27.76
N ALA A 164 13.05 14.18 27.31
CA ALA A 164 12.54 15.22 28.20
C ALA A 164 11.57 14.65 29.24
N SER A 165 10.68 13.73 28.86
CA SER A 165 9.74 13.11 29.80
C SER A 165 10.44 12.23 30.84
N ILE A 166 11.45 11.44 30.45
CA ILE A 166 12.29 10.67 31.37
C ILE A 166 12.98 11.59 32.37
N THR A 167 13.58 12.67 31.87
CA THR A 167 14.31 13.65 32.70
C THR A 167 13.38 14.33 33.70
N GLN A 168 12.20 14.77 33.26
CA GLN A 168 11.19 15.37 34.12
C GLN A 168 10.72 14.39 35.21
N ALA A 169 10.44 13.14 34.86
CA ALA A 169 10.05 12.11 35.82
C ALA A 169 11.15 11.85 36.87
N HIS A 170 12.42 11.82 36.45
CA HIS A 170 13.55 11.66 37.36
C HIS A 170 13.71 12.84 38.33
N LEU A 171 13.59 14.08 37.82
CA LEU A 171 13.66 15.29 38.64
C LEU A 171 12.52 15.36 39.66
N LEU A 172 11.29 15.03 39.27
CA LEU A 172 10.15 14.99 40.18
C LEU A 172 10.36 13.95 41.29
N ARG A 173 10.88 12.76 40.96
CA ARG A 173 11.19 11.72 41.95
C ARG A 173 12.27 12.12 42.94
N LYS A 174 13.23 12.96 42.55
CA LYS A 174 14.33 13.42 43.41
C LYS A 174 13.90 14.49 44.42
N ASN A 175 12.80 15.20 44.15
CA ASN A 175 12.29 16.28 44.99
C ASN A 175 11.29 15.80 46.06
N TYR A 176 11.02 14.50 46.13
CA TYR A 176 10.24 13.81 47.16
C TYR A 176 11.12 12.78 47.87
#